data_AF-A0A8J2K2T9-F1
#
_entry.id   AF-A0A8J2K2T9-F1
#
_cell.length_a   1.000
_cell.length_b   1.000
_cell.length_c   1.000
_cell.angle_alpha   90.00
_cell.angle_beta   90.00
_cell.angle_gamma   90.00
#
_symmetry.space_group_name_H-M   'P 1'
#
loop_
_entity.id
_entity.type
_entity.pdbx_description
1 polymer ?
#
loop_
_entity_poly.entity_id
_entity_poly.type
_entity_poly.pdbx_seq_one_letter_code
_entity_poly.pdbx_strand_id
1 'polypeptide(L)'
;FYNFYNNEPLWRSYGSHVHTVFQKLKATNFTDAFQPASDQFNGQGSLGNGSGMRVAPIALFTIGDPDPTQLVDITINVSRITHTHPEGVVGGIFQALAVRQGLLFGSRKSSGSSSLEILDSFEKEFLSVVKGLKFPGLENGWKVYADKIKTIRKFIEGGVGTWTLADVRSELGVKVTSAESIPTGLFCFLAAFENVLNSEVCFIFCNNS
;
A
#
# COMPACT_ATOMS: atom_id res chain seq x y z
N PHE A 1 -15.25 2.06 -12.21
CA PHE A 1 -13.84 1.81 -12.57
C PHE A 1 -13.66 1.40 -14.04
N TYR A 2 -14.31 0.32 -14.51
CA TYR A 2 -14.24 -0.09 -15.93
C TYR A 2 -14.59 1.03 -16.93
N ASN A 3 -15.70 1.76 -16.72
CA ASN A 3 -16.10 2.85 -17.61
C ASN A 3 -15.08 3.99 -17.69
N PHE A 4 -14.30 4.19 -16.62
CA PHE A 4 -13.21 5.15 -16.60
C PHE A 4 -12.05 4.62 -17.43
N TYR A 5 -11.58 3.39 -17.17
CA TYR A 5 -10.57 2.70 -17.98
C TYR A 5 -10.86 2.74 -19.49
N ASN A 6 -12.10 2.46 -19.89
CA ASN A 6 -12.50 2.40 -21.31
C ASN A 6 -12.46 3.77 -22.02
N ASN A 7 -12.40 4.86 -21.27
CA ASN A 7 -12.36 6.24 -21.78
C ASN A 7 -11.01 6.92 -21.53
N GLU A 8 -9.99 6.18 -21.08
CA GLU A 8 -8.70 6.75 -20.72
C GLU A 8 -7.77 6.91 -21.93
N PRO A 9 -6.97 7.99 -21.96
CA PRO A 9 -5.95 8.16 -22.98
C PRO A 9 -4.79 7.17 -22.80
N LEU A 10 -4.19 6.74 -23.91
CA LEU A 10 -3.18 5.67 -23.97
C LEU A 10 -1.94 5.89 -23.08
N TRP A 11 -1.64 7.12 -22.68
CA TRP A 11 -0.47 7.47 -21.85
C TRP A 11 -0.62 7.10 -20.37
N ARG A 12 -1.83 6.78 -19.87
CA ARG A 12 -2.06 6.34 -18.49
C ARG A 12 -1.40 4.99 -18.13
N SER A 13 -0.78 4.32 -19.11
CA SER A 13 0.17 3.19 -18.95
C SER A 13 -0.23 2.17 -17.88
N TYR A 14 -1.47 1.69 -17.94
CA TYR A 14 -1.92 0.57 -17.13
C TYR A 14 -1.03 -0.66 -17.40
N GLY A 15 -0.71 -1.44 -16.35
CA GLY A 15 0.06 -2.67 -16.53
C GLY A 15 -0.66 -3.63 -17.47
N SER A 16 0.06 -4.26 -18.40
CA SER A 16 -0.48 -5.13 -19.47
C SER A 16 -1.53 -6.14 -18.97
N HIS A 17 -1.32 -6.69 -17.77
CA HIS A 17 -2.21 -7.67 -17.16
C HIS A 17 -3.57 -7.09 -16.76
N VAL A 18 -3.67 -5.85 -16.26
CA VAL A 18 -4.97 -5.28 -15.84
C VAL A 18 -5.90 -5.04 -17.02
N HIS A 19 -5.36 -4.81 -18.22
CA HIS A 19 -6.15 -4.74 -19.45
C HIS A 19 -6.94 -6.03 -19.69
N THR A 20 -6.33 -7.19 -19.42
CA THR A 20 -6.97 -8.51 -19.56
C THR A 20 -8.12 -8.68 -18.57
N VAL A 21 -7.98 -8.20 -17.32
CA VAL A 21 -9.06 -8.21 -16.32
C VAL A 21 -10.28 -7.45 -16.84
N PHE A 22 -10.07 -6.22 -17.34
CA PHE A 22 -11.18 -5.39 -17.80
C PHE A 22 -11.85 -5.92 -19.05
N GLN A 23 -11.09 -6.48 -20.00
CA GLN A 23 -11.66 -7.14 -21.17
C GLN A 23 -12.54 -8.33 -20.77
N LYS A 24 -12.09 -9.16 -19.84
CA LYS A 24 -12.86 -10.29 -19.31
C LYS A 24 -14.11 -9.83 -18.55
N LEU A 25 -14.01 -8.81 -17.68
CA LEU A 25 -15.17 -8.25 -16.97
C LEU A 25 -16.26 -7.75 -17.94
N LYS A 26 -15.85 -7.10 -19.03
CA LYS A 26 -16.78 -6.70 -20.10
C LYS A 26 -17.41 -7.91 -20.78
N ALA A 27 -16.59 -8.92 -21.13
CA ALA A 27 -17.05 -10.11 -21.83
C ALA A 27 -18.04 -10.95 -21.00
N THR A 28 -17.90 -10.95 -19.68
CA THR A 28 -18.83 -11.66 -18.76
C THR A 28 -20.01 -10.79 -18.32
N ASN A 29 -20.14 -9.58 -18.86
CA ASN A 29 -21.16 -8.61 -18.49
C ASN A 29 -21.21 -8.35 -16.97
N PHE A 30 -20.04 -8.35 -16.32
CA PHE A 30 -19.86 -8.12 -14.88
C PHE A 30 -20.60 -9.11 -13.95
N THR A 31 -20.94 -10.30 -14.44
CA THR A 31 -21.64 -11.32 -13.63
C THR A 31 -20.85 -11.79 -12.42
N ASP A 32 -19.52 -11.87 -12.54
CA ASP A 32 -18.58 -12.03 -11.42
C ASP A 32 -17.47 -10.98 -11.52
N ALA A 33 -17.45 -10.06 -10.55
CA ALA A 33 -16.50 -8.95 -10.51
C ALA A 33 -15.08 -9.36 -10.05
N PHE A 34 -14.91 -10.57 -9.52
CA PHE A 34 -13.67 -11.05 -8.90
C PHE A 34 -12.99 -12.14 -9.74
N GLN A 35 -13.76 -13.00 -10.42
CA GLN A 35 -13.23 -14.12 -11.20
C GLN A 35 -12.16 -13.71 -12.23
N PRO A 36 -12.31 -12.60 -12.99
CA PRO A 36 -11.29 -12.20 -13.97
C PRO A 36 -9.92 -11.88 -13.36
N ALA A 37 -9.89 -11.42 -12.11
CA ALA A 37 -8.65 -11.15 -11.40
C ALA A 37 -8.02 -12.43 -10.83
N SER A 38 -8.83 -13.37 -10.34
CA SER A 38 -8.33 -14.66 -9.86
C SER A 38 -7.74 -15.52 -10.97
N ASP A 39 -8.24 -15.43 -12.20
CA ASP A 39 -7.70 -16.16 -13.35
C ASP A 39 -6.28 -15.72 -13.77
N GLN A 40 -5.80 -14.59 -13.27
CA GLN A 40 -4.47 -14.09 -13.65
C GLN A 40 -3.36 -14.97 -13.09
N PHE A 41 -2.20 -14.99 -13.77
CA PHE A 41 -1.00 -15.68 -13.31
C PHE A 41 -1.27 -17.16 -12.95
N ASN A 42 -1.92 -17.90 -13.85
CA ASN A 42 -2.29 -19.31 -13.67
C ASN A 42 -3.12 -19.57 -12.39
N GLY A 43 -4.01 -18.64 -12.03
CA GLY A 43 -4.87 -18.78 -10.84
C GLY A 43 -4.31 -18.14 -9.57
N GLN A 44 -3.08 -17.60 -9.60
CA GLN A 44 -2.45 -17.01 -8.41
C GLN A 44 -2.87 -15.55 -8.16
N GLY A 45 -3.31 -14.84 -9.21
CA GLY A 45 -3.64 -13.42 -9.13
C GLY A 45 -2.42 -12.49 -9.20
N SER A 46 -2.68 -11.19 -9.41
CA SER A 46 -1.64 -10.15 -9.45
C SER A 46 -1.14 -9.78 -8.05
N LEU A 47 0.19 -9.82 -7.86
CA LEU A 47 0.91 -9.32 -6.67
C LEU A 47 1.42 -7.87 -6.80
N GLY A 48 1.04 -7.18 -7.87
CA GLY A 48 1.44 -5.79 -8.13
C GLY A 48 0.92 -4.79 -7.09
N ASN A 49 1.54 -3.63 -7.04
CA ASN A 49 1.17 -2.52 -6.14
C ASN A 49 -0.12 -1.78 -6.58
N GLY A 50 -0.78 -2.23 -7.65
CA GLY A 50 -1.94 -1.57 -8.23
C GLY A 50 -3.14 -1.49 -7.28
N SER A 51 -3.20 -2.36 -6.26
CA SER A 51 -4.12 -2.18 -5.14
C SER A 51 -3.73 -0.96 -4.29
N GLY A 52 -2.50 -0.93 -3.77
CA GLY A 52 -1.99 0.16 -2.93
C GLY A 52 -2.11 1.55 -3.56
N MET A 53 -1.80 1.69 -4.85
CA MET A 53 -1.79 3.01 -5.50
C MET A 53 -3.14 3.75 -5.55
N ARG A 54 -4.25 3.09 -5.19
CA ARG A 54 -5.62 3.66 -5.31
C ARG A 54 -6.45 3.63 -4.03
N VAL A 55 -5.91 3.15 -2.91
CA VAL A 55 -6.69 2.96 -1.66
C VAL A 55 -6.74 4.19 -0.75
N ALA A 56 -5.95 5.24 -1.03
CA ALA A 56 -5.93 6.44 -0.19
C ALA A 56 -7.32 7.07 0.06
N PRO A 57 -8.25 7.16 -0.92
CA PRO A 57 -9.61 7.66 -0.66
C PRO A 57 -10.42 6.83 0.34
N ILE A 58 -10.13 5.53 0.49
CA ILE A 58 -10.81 4.66 1.47
C ILE A 58 -10.46 5.13 2.87
N ALA A 59 -9.17 5.40 3.14
CA ALA A 59 -8.72 5.91 4.43
C ALA A 59 -9.35 7.26 4.78
N LEU A 60 -9.52 8.14 3.79
CA LEU A 60 -10.21 9.43 3.97
C LEU A 60 -11.69 9.24 4.32
N PHE A 61 -12.36 8.30 3.65
CA PHE A 61 -13.78 8.02 3.89
C PHE A 61 -14.03 7.44 5.29
N THR A 62 -13.15 6.55 5.76
CA THR A 62 -13.32 5.84 7.04
C THR A 62 -12.58 6.47 8.22
N ILE A 63 -11.99 7.66 8.07
CA ILE A 63 -11.15 8.26 9.12
C ILE A 63 -11.91 8.58 10.41
N GLY A 64 -13.23 8.80 10.31
CA GLY A 64 -14.10 9.06 11.45
C GLY A 64 -14.32 7.85 12.36
N ASP A 65 -14.10 6.64 11.86
CA ASP A 65 -14.25 5.42 12.65
C ASP A 65 -12.95 5.16 13.44
N PRO A 66 -13.02 4.91 14.76
CA PRO A 66 -11.84 4.58 15.56
C PRO A 66 -11.29 3.17 15.27
N ASP A 67 -12.16 2.26 14.83
CA ASP A 67 -11.82 0.88 14.47
C ASP A 67 -11.48 0.79 12.96
N PRO A 68 -10.31 0.22 12.57
CA PRO A 68 -9.93 0.09 11.16
C PRO A 68 -10.70 -1.01 10.39
N THR A 69 -11.61 -1.76 11.02
CA THR A 69 -12.31 -2.89 10.38
C THR A 69 -13.01 -2.50 9.07
N GLN A 70 -13.74 -1.38 9.05
CA GLN A 70 -14.41 -0.92 7.84
C GLN A 70 -13.42 -0.56 6.72
N LEU A 71 -12.30 0.10 7.07
CA LEU A 71 -11.22 0.42 6.13
C LEU A 71 -10.68 -0.85 5.48
N VAL A 72 -10.46 -1.89 6.28
CA VAL A 72 -9.89 -3.17 5.85
C VAL A 72 -10.85 -3.91 4.91
N ASP A 73 -12.13 -4.03 5.29
CA ASP A 73 -13.14 -4.72 4.50
C ASP A 73 -13.33 -4.09 3.12
N ILE A 74 -13.46 -2.76 3.07
CA ILE A 74 -13.57 -2.03 1.80
C ILE A 74 -12.29 -2.22 0.97
N THR A 75 -11.12 -2.15 1.61
CA THR A 75 -9.83 -2.32 0.93
C THR A 75 -9.69 -3.70 0.32
N ILE A 76 -10.06 -4.78 1.02
CA ILE A 76 -10.04 -6.14 0.48
C ILE A 76 -10.96 -6.24 -0.75
N ASN A 77 -12.19 -5.75 -0.64
CA ASN A 77 -13.16 -5.80 -1.73
C ASN A 77 -12.68 -5.03 -2.98
N VAL A 78 -12.14 -3.82 -2.80
CA VAL A 78 -11.62 -3.01 -3.92
C VAL A 78 -10.33 -3.60 -4.50
N SER A 79 -9.48 -4.22 -3.67
CA SER A 79 -8.25 -4.88 -4.12
C SER A 79 -8.56 -6.01 -5.09
N ARG A 80 -9.45 -6.92 -4.66
CA ARG A 80 -9.76 -8.20 -5.33
C ARG A 80 -10.39 -8.06 -6.72
N ILE A 81 -10.90 -6.88 -7.07
CA ILE A 81 -11.37 -6.58 -8.43
C ILE A 81 -10.23 -6.70 -9.46
N THR A 82 -8.97 -6.49 -9.07
CA THR A 82 -7.80 -6.57 -9.98
C THR A 82 -6.60 -7.31 -9.42
N HIS A 83 -6.51 -7.47 -8.10
CA HIS A 83 -5.39 -8.10 -7.40
C HIS A 83 -5.95 -9.09 -6.39
N THR A 84 -5.84 -10.37 -6.69
CA THR A 84 -6.27 -11.46 -5.79
C THR A 84 -5.11 -12.16 -5.11
N HIS A 85 -3.86 -11.86 -5.50
CA HIS A 85 -2.70 -12.42 -4.83
C HIS A 85 -2.64 -11.90 -3.38
N PRO A 86 -2.31 -12.75 -2.40
CA PRO A 86 -2.32 -12.36 -0.99
C PRO A 86 -1.48 -11.14 -0.68
N GLU A 87 -0.26 -11.09 -1.21
CA GLU A 87 0.63 -9.94 -1.03
C GLU A 87 0.08 -8.66 -1.66
N GLY A 88 -0.60 -8.75 -2.81
CA GLY A 88 -1.19 -7.58 -3.48
C GLY A 88 -2.36 -6.99 -2.70
N VAL A 89 -3.22 -7.86 -2.14
CA VAL A 89 -4.34 -7.44 -1.28
C VAL A 89 -3.84 -6.86 0.03
N VAL A 90 -2.91 -7.56 0.71
CA VAL A 90 -2.33 -7.07 1.97
C VAL A 90 -1.55 -5.77 1.77
N GLY A 91 -0.92 -5.56 0.62
CA GLY A 91 -0.32 -4.28 0.29
C GLY A 91 -1.32 -3.13 0.18
N GLY A 92 -2.51 -3.41 -0.35
CA GLY A 92 -3.63 -2.46 -0.27
C GLY A 92 -3.97 -2.10 1.17
N ILE A 93 -4.11 -3.10 2.05
CA ILE A 93 -4.38 -2.89 3.49
C ILE A 93 -3.26 -2.06 4.13
N PHE A 94 -2.01 -2.42 3.88
CA PHE A 94 -0.83 -1.72 4.37
C PHE A 94 -0.85 -0.24 3.99
N GLN A 95 -1.07 0.06 2.71
CA GLN A 95 -1.11 1.45 2.22
C GLN A 95 -2.29 2.23 2.80
N ALA A 96 -3.47 1.63 2.91
CA ALA A 96 -4.65 2.28 3.47
C ALA A 96 -4.45 2.64 4.96
N LEU A 97 -3.88 1.71 5.74
CA LEU A 97 -3.53 1.96 7.14
C LEU A 97 -2.41 3.01 7.28
N ALA A 98 -1.41 3.00 6.40
CA ALA A 98 -0.36 4.03 6.40
C ALA A 98 -0.94 5.45 6.19
N VAL A 99 -1.88 5.60 5.23
CA VAL A 99 -2.58 6.87 5.01
C VAL A 99 -3.41 7.27 6.23
N ARG A 100 -4.15 6.32 6.82
CA ARG A 100 -4.92 6.55 8.06
C ARG A 100 -4.03 7.07 9.18
N GLN A 101 -2.88 6.44 9.42
CA GLN A 101 -1.93 6.87 10.45
C GLN A 101 -1.40 8.27 10.18
N GLY A 102 -1.03 8.59 8.92
CA GLY A 102 -0.65 9.94 8.54
C GLY A 102 -1.71 11.00 8.87
N LEU A 103 -2.99 10.69 8.65
CA LEU A 103 -4.11 11.59 8.98
C LEU A 103 -4.32 11.74 10.49
N LEU A 104 -4.26 10.64 11.25
CA LEU A 104 -4.42 10.64 12.71
C LEU A 104 -3.31 11.44 13.39
N PHE A 105 -2.07 11.32 12.93
CA PHE A 105 -0.93 12.07 13.47
C PHE A 105 -0.88 13.50 12.95
N GLY A 106 -1.20 13.75 11.68
CA GLY A 106 -1.27 15.12 11.14
C GLY A 106 -2.37 15.98 11.80
N SER A 107 -3.43 15.36 12.32
CA SER A 107 -4.50 16.05 13.06
C SER A 107 -4.11 16.41 14.49
N ARG A 108 -3.09 15.75 15.06
CA ARG A 108 -2.53 16.08 16.37
C ARG A 108 -1.60 17.28 16.21
N LYS A 109 -2.13 18.49 16.38
CA LYS A 109 -1.38 19.77 16.35
C LYS A 109 -0.23 19.89 17.37
N SER A 110 0.11 18.84 18.12
CA SER A 110 1.22 18.83 19.06
C SER A 110 2.52 18.50 18.34
N SER A 111 3.45 19.44 18.36
CA SER A 111 4.81 19.45 17.82
C SER A 111 5.76 18.39 18.43
N GLY A 112 5.31 17.16 18.64
CA GLY A 112 6.05 16.15 19.41
C GLY A 112 6.01 14.73 18.86
N SER A 113 5.22 14.43 17.83
CA SER A 113 5.24 13.08 17.27
C SER A 113 6.51 12.82 16.49
N SER A 114 7.14 11.68 16.73
CA SER A 114 8.34 11.24 16.02
C SER A 114 7.99 10.22 14.94
N SER A 115 8.92 9.99 14.01
CA SER A 115 8.80 8.94 12.99
C SER A 115 8.60 7.56 13.63
N LEU A 116 9.22 7.31 14.79
CA LEU A 116 9.09 6.05 15.52
C LEU A 116 7.72 5.90 16.17
N GLU A 117 7.13 6.96 16.72
CA GLU A 117 5.78 6.89 17.28
C GLU A 117 4.73 6.54 16.22
N ILE A 118 4.87 7.11 15.02
CA ILE A 118 4.00 6.79 13.89
C ILE A 118 4.19 5.33 13.49
N LEU A 119 5.45 4.88 13.37
CA LEU A 119 5.76 3.50 12.98
C LEU A 119 5.25 2.49 14.01
N ASP A 120 5.38 2.77 15.31
CA ASP A 120 4.87 1.93 16.40
C ASP A 120 3.35 1.80 16.35
N SER A 121 2.66 2.93 16.16
CA SER A 121 1.20 2.95 16.05
C SER A 121 0.73 2.18 14.81
N PHE A 122 1.38 2.42 13.68
CA PHE A 122 1.13 1.72 12.42
C PHE A 122 1.37 0.22 12.54
N GLU A 123 2.52 -0.22 13.05
CA GLU A 123 2.87 -1.64 13.19
C GLU A 123 1.86 -2.35 14.08
N LYS A 124 1.49 -1.74 15.21
CA LYS A 124 0.49 -2.29 16.12
C LYS A 124 -0.86 -2.48 15.44
N GLU A 125 -1.37 -1.45 14.76
CA GLU A 125 -2.65 -1.51 14.06
C GLU A 125 -2.62 -2.53 12.91
N PHE A 126 -1.57 -2.49 12.08
CA PHE A 126 -1.35 -3.42 10.97
C PHE A 126 -1.33 -4.87 11.44
N LEU A 127 -0.49 -5.21 12.42
CA LEU A 127 -0.37 -6.57 12.93
C LEU A 127 -1.67 -7.06 13.59
N SER A 128 -2.39 -6.19 14.29
CA SER A 128 -3.68 -6.52 14.90
C SER A 128 -4.70 -6.92 13.84
N VAL A 129 -4.79 -6.15 12.75
CA VAL A 129 -5.70 -6.42 11.63
C VAL A 129 -5.30 -7.71 10.92
N VAL A 130 -4.06 -7.81 10.42
CA VAL A 130 -3.68 -8.89 9.50
C VAL A 130 -3.62 -10.26 10.17
N LYS A 131 -3.31 -10.34 11.46
CA LYS A 131 -3.39 -11.59 12.23
C LYS A 131 -4.83 -12.02 12.52
N GLY A 132 -5.77 -11.08 12.53
CA GLY A 132 -7.19 -11.34 12.73
C GLY A 132 -7.97 -11.61 11.44
N LEU A 133 -7.34 -11.50 10.27
CA LEU A 133 -8.01 -11.67 8.98
C LEU A 133 -8.55 -13.10 8.82
N LYS A 134 -9.88 -13.21 8.70
CA LYS A 134 -10.58 -14.45 8.38
C LYS A 134 -10.89 -14.54 6.88
N PHE A 135 -9.92 -14.18 6.04
CA PHE A 135 -10.07 -14.21 4.59
C PHE A 135 -9.25 -15.37 4.00
N PRO A 136 -9.89 -16.39 3.40
CA PRO A 136 -9.18 -17.53 2.84
C PRO A 136 -8.12 -17.12 1.82
N GLY A 137 -6.89 -17.60 2.00
CA GLY A 137 -5.75 -17.32 1.13
C GLY A 137 -4.90 -16.12 1.54
N LEU A 138 -5.35 -15.26 2.47
CA LEU A 138 -4.55 -14.09 2.92
C LEU A 138 -3.62 -14.39 4.12
N GLU A 139 -3.67 -15.60 4.67
CA GLU A 139 -3.15 -15.94 6.02
C GLU A 139 -1.66 -15.64 6.19
N ASN A 140 -0.89 -15.68 5.10
CA ASN A 140 0.55 -15.51 5.11
C ASN A 140 1.04 -14.28 4.32
N GLY A 141 0.16 -13.60 3.56
CA GLY A 141 0.54 -12.50 2.68
C GLY A 141 1.12 -11.28 3.41
N TRP A 142 0.90 -11.19 4.73
CA TRP A 142 1.40 -10.10 5.59
C TRP A 142 2.82 -10.31 6.11
N LYS A 143 3.36 -11.53 6.07
CA LYS A 143 4.68 -11.84 6.66
C LYS A 143 5.80 -11.02 6.03
N VAL A 144 5.80 -10.90 4.69
CA VAL A 144 6.77 -10.07 3.97
C VAL A 144 6.70 -8.61 4.41
N TYR A 145 5.50 -8.08 4.68
CA TYR A 145 5.33 -6.72 5.16
C TYR A 145 5.81 -6.54 6.60
N ALA A 146 5.62 -7.54 7.47
CA ALA A 146 6.16 -7.51 8.83
C ALA A 146 7.69 -7.46 8.83
N ASP A 147 8.35 -8.19 7.93
CA ASP A 147 9.81 -8.11 7.79
C ASP A 147 10.25 -6.75 7.23
N LYS A 148 9.50 -6.19 6.27
CA LYS A 148 9.76 -4.83 5.77
C LYS A 148 9.61 -3.77 6.87
N ILE A 149 8.62 -3.89 7.77
CA ILE A 149 8.46 -2.98 8.91
C ILE A 149 9.70 -3.00 9.82
N LYS A 150 10.29 -4.18 10.08
CA LYS A 150 11.54 -4.28 10.86
C LYS A 150 12.69 -3.57 10.16
N THR A 151 12.81 -3.71 8.85
CA THR A 151 13.81 -2.99 8.04
C THR A 151 13.60 -1.49 8.11
N ILE A 152 12.36 -1.01 7.96
CA ILE A 152 12.01 0.41 8.09
C ILE A 152 12.44 0.91 9.47
N ARG A 153 12.08 0.19 10.54
CA ARG A 153 12.46 0.53 11.91
C ARG A 153 13.97 0.70 12.06
N LYS A 154 14.76 -0.28 11.59
CA LYS A 154 16.23 -0.22 11.60
C LYS A 154 16.76 1.06 10.91
N PHE A 155 16.20 1.44 9.77
CA PHE A 155 16.64 2.64 9.05
C PHE A 155 16.22 3.94 9.74
N ILE A 156 15.04 3.99 10.36
CA ILE A 156 14.59 5.16 11.12
C ILE A 156 15.41 5.32 12.41
N GLU A 157 15.65 4.23 13.16
CA GLU A 157 16.46 4.24 14.39
C GLU A 157 17.93 4.61 14.12
N GLY A 158 18.48 4.20 12.97
CA GLY A 158 19.81 4.62 12.55
C GLY A 158 19.88 6.11 12.21
N GLY A 159 18.79 6.71 11.74
CA GLY A 159 18.73 8.11 11.34
C GLY A 159 19.35 8.38 9.95
N VAL A 160 19.15 9.59 9.45
CA VAL A 160 19.61 10.00 8.12
C VAL A 160 21.14 9.92 8.02
N GLY A 161 21.64 9.31 6.94
CA GLY A 161 23.08 9.14 6.70
C GLY A 161 23.65 7.78 7.14
N THR A 162 22.87 6.95 7.84
CA THR A 162 23.27 5.58 8.20
C THR A 162 22.91 4.52 7.16
N TRP A 163 22.18 4.92 6.12
CA TRP A 163 21.76 4.09 5.00
C TRP A 163 21.95 4.86 3.69
N THR A 164 22.14 4.13 2.61
CA THR A 164 22.26 4.65 1.25
C THR A 164 21.02 4.33 0.42
N LEU A 165 20.87 4.99 -0.73
CA LEU A 165 19.82 4.61 -1.70
C LEU A 165 19.99 3.17 -2.20
N ALA A 166 21.22 2.64 -2.23
CA ALA A 166 21.47 1.25 -2.60
C ALA A 166 20.89 0.30 -1.55
N ASP A 167 21.09 0.59 -0.26
CA ASP A 167 20.55 -0.20 0.84
C ASP A 167 19.02 -0.21 0.82
N VAL A 168 18.40 0.95 0.60
CA VAL A 168 16.93 1.05 0.49
C VAL A 168 16.40 0.25 -0.70
N ARG A 169 17.08 0.32 -1.85
CA ARG A 169 16.70 -0.44 -3.05
C ARG A 169 16.85 -1.94 -2.85
N SER A 170 17.88 -2.42 -2.15
CA SER A 170 18.08 -3.84 -1.91
C SER A 170 17.14 -4.40 -0.84
N GLU A 171 16.93 -3.65 0.24
CA GLU A 171 16.22 -4.15 1.42
C GLU A 171 14.72 -3.86 1.39
N LEU A 172 14.29 -2.70 0.90
CA LEU A 172 12.87 -2.33 0.79
C LEU A 172 12.34 -2.54 -0.62
N GLY A 173 13.12 -2.22 -1.64
CA GLY A 173 12.77 -2.42 -3.04
C GLY A 173 12.26 -1.16 -3.73
N VAL A 174 12.29 -1.19 -5.07
CA VAL A 174 11.76 -0.12 -5.95
C VAL A 174 11.00 -0.69 -7.15
N LYS A 175 10.49 -1.92 -7.05
CA LYS A 175 9.81 -2.62 -8.15
C LYS A 175 8.30 -2.41 -8.10
N VAL A 176 7.61 -2.78 -9.18
CA VAL A 176 6.14 -2.69 -9.28
C VAL A 176 5.38 -3.68 -8.38
N THR A 177 6.08 -4.64 -7.78
CA THR A 177 5.49 -5.59 -6.84
C THR A 177 5.11 -4.86 -5.56
N SER A 178 4.03 -5.30 -4.94
CA SER A 178 3.46 -4.60 -3.79
C SER A 178 4.43 -4.53 -2.61
N ALA A 179 5.10 -5.65 -2.29
CA ALA A 179 6.07 -5.73 -1.19
C ALA A 179 7.40 -4.99 -1.46
N GLU A 180 7.72 -4.68 -2.73
CA GLU A 180 8.94 -3.94 -3.12
C GLU A 180 8.66 -2.48 -3.50
N SER A 181 7.48 -1.92 -3.17
CA SER A 181 7.19 -0.50 -3.40
C SER A 181 6.41 0.16 -2.28
N ILE A 182 5.37 -0.50 -1.75
CA ILE A 182 4.50 0.10 -0.73
C ILE A 182 5.27 0.37 0.58
N PRO A 183 6.04 -0.58 1.14
CA PRO A 183 6.83 -0.31 2.34
C PRO A 183 7.86 0.80 2.14
N THR A 184 8.46 0.88 0.94
CA THR A 184 9.39 1.95 0.57
C THR A 184 8.71 3.31 0.61
N GLY A 185 7.45 3.41 0.17
CA GLY A 185 6.66 4.65 0.29
C GLY A 185 6.47 5.10 1.73
N LEU A 186 6.12 4.19 2.65
CA LEU A 186 6.02 4.48 4.07
C LEU A 186 7.37 4.93 4.66
N PHE A 187 8.45 4.24 4.31
CA PHE A 187 9.81 4.63 4.72
C PHE A 187 10.15 6.06 4.28
N CYS A 188 9.93 6.40 3.01
CA CYS A 188 10.19 7.74 2.50
C CYS A 188 9.40 8.81 3.26
N PHE A 189 8.12 8.54 3.57
CA PHE A 189 7.32 9.43 4.40
C PHE A 189 7.93 9.62 5.79
N LEU A 190 8.28 8.54 6.49
CA LEU A 190 8.82 8.58 7.85
C LEU A 190 10.21 9.22 7.89
N ALA A 191 11.12 8.87 6.97
CA ALA A 191 12.45 9.47 6.88
C ALA A 191 12.38 10.97 6.56
N ALA A 192 11.35 11.38 5.81
CA ALA A 192 11.08 12.78 5.56
C ALA A 192 10.33 13.43 6.73
N PHE A 193 9.60 12.71 7.58
CA PHE A 193 8.69 13.28 8.58
C PHE A 193 9.36 14.28 9.52
N GLU A 194 10.57 13.97 10.01
CA GLU A 194 11.36 14.88 10.85
C GLU A 194 11.89 16.10 10.07
N ASN A 195 12.05 15.96 8.76
CA ASN A 195 12.53 17.02 7.85
C ASN A 195 11.40 17.77 7.12
N VAL A 196 10.19 17.23 7.02
CA VAL A 196 9.01 17.83 6.38
C VAL A 196 8.45 18.95 7.25
N LEU A 197 8.69 18.88 8.56
CA LEU A 197 8.53 20.01 9.46
C LEU A 197 9.54 21.15 9.17
N ASN A 198 10.63 20.87 8.43
CA ASN A 198 11.67 21.81 8.00
C ASN A 198 11.75 21.87 6.46
N SER A 199 10.68 22.31 5.79
CA SER A 199 10.47 22.79 4.39
C SER A 199 11.38 22.43 3.17
N GLU A 200 12.54 21.78 3.26
CA GLU A 200 13.49 21.64 2.13
C GLU A 200 13.64 20.20 1.59
N VAL A 201 13.24 19.15 2.32
CA VAL A 201 13.70 17.77 2.00
C VAL A 201 12.78 16.97 1.06
N CYS A 202 11.56 17.44 0.77
CA CYS A 202 10.63 16.74 -0.14
C CYS A 202 11.16 16.62 -1.59
N PHE A 203 12.21 17.37 -1.96
CA PHE A 203 12.75 17.40 -3.33
C PHE A 203 13.71 16.25 -3.69
N ILE A 204 14.29 15.55 -2.71
CA ILE A 204 15.39 14.59 -2.97
C ILE A 204 14.89 13.26 -3.57
N PHE A 205 13.65 12.85 -3.31
CA PHE A 205 13.16 11.53 -3.73
C PHE A 205 12.52 11.49 -5.13
N CYS A 206 12.22 12.62 -5.76
CA CYS A 206 11.50 12.67 -7.04
C CYS A 206 12.40 12.88 -8.28
N ASN A 207 13.70 13.16 -8.12
CA ASN A 207 14.52 13.73 -9.20
C ASN A 207 15.62 12.82 -9.78
N ASN A 208 15.51 11.49 -9.67
CA ASN A 208 16.45 10.58 -10.34
C ASN A 208 15.74 9.41 -11.01
N SER A 209 14.87 9.72 -11.97
CA SER A 209 14.33 8.80 -12.98
C SER A 209 14.65 9.32 -14.37
#